data_AF-A0A2N6CS48-F1
#
_entry.id   AF-A0A2N6CS48-F1
#
_cell.length_a   1.000
_cell.length_b   1.000
_cell.length_c   1.000
_cell.angle_alpha   90.00
_cell.angle_beta   90.00
_cell.angle_gamma   90.00
#
_symmetry.space_group_name_H-M   'P 1'
#
loop_
_entity.id
_entity.type
_entity.pdbx_description
1 polymer ?
#
loop_
_entity_poly.entity_id
_entity_poly.type
_entity_poly.pdbx_seq_one_letter_code
_entity_poly.pdbx_strand_id
1 'polypeptide(L)'
;MKISVKLNYLMLLLMLFMSAITAQPLPVFVEAREIGQGIAFNRMGACYLVTPAHVIDGSFFATVIAGLPAAPKGDGDVLMTFGYDLSLLRITGGVANDCNFTFRSAGGLDSMLASTSIAHLLTVRSDGSVGRQPLGIADTGMIYIYVQPMPGDEPLMKGMSGSMLEASGKPLGMLMSVDPESGHGKVLRYDRLTETVAPFFRGKAAAPPSVDNRVVAGASAVTKANGAAVTRWTSPPLGADFRAKNLLDGQPESIWQARVKKFPVDIEIEMAAGKSMVLNAVELVSAGVIQRERTPRDYEIMVSNKVSGGWIPLTSGTLFTKDDATLVAFVPVRAKRLLVRFHSNWGDTEAVGLSEIRLR
;
A
#
# COMPACT_ATOMS: atom_id res chain seq x y z
N MET A 1 -11.01 16.63 -53.33
CA MET A 1 -10.06 15.60 -52.88
C MET A 1 -8.74 16.25 -52.39
N LYS A 2 -8.76 17.07 -51.32
CA LYS A 2 -7.55 17.71 -50.73
C LYS A 2 -7.61 17.91 -49.20
N ILE A 3 -8.71 17.52 -48.55
CA ILE A 3 -8.94 17.75 -47.11
C ILE A 3 -8.53 16.53 -46.25
N SER A 4 -8.52 15.32 -46.82
CA SER A 4 -8.23 14.08 -46.09
C SER A 4 -6.76 13.92 -45.66
N VAL A 5 -5.80 14.51 -46.39
CA VAL A 5 -4.37 14.34 -46.08
C VAL A 5 -3.92 15.18 -44.88
N LYS A 6 -4.50 16.36 -44.66
CA LYS A 6 -4.15 17.24 -43.52
C LYS A 6 -4.63 16.71 -42.17
N LEU A 7 -5.73 15.94 -42.16
CA LEU A 7 -6.29 15.37 -40.93
C LEU A 7 -5.45 14.20 -40.39
N ASN A 8 -4.83 13.42 -41.29
CA ASN A 8 -3.95 12.31 -40.90
C ASN A 8 -2.62 12.77 -40.27
N TYR A 9 -2.05 13.89 -40.71
CA TYR A 9 -0.83 14.44 -40.09
C TYR A 9 -1.07 15.04 -38.70
N LEU A 10 -2.23 15.66 -38.48
CA LEU A 10 -2.58 16.20 -37.16
C LEU A 10 -2.83 15.08 -36.13
N MET A 11 -3.42 13.96 -36.56
CA MET A 11 -3.63 12.79 -35.70
C MET A 11 -2.33 12.03 -35.38
N LEU A 12 -1.36 12.00 -36.32
CA LEU A 12 -0.03 11.42 -36.09
C LEU A 12 0.82 12.28 -35.13
N LEU A 13 0.71 13.62 -35.21
CA LEU A 13 1.41 14.54 -34.30
C LEU A 13 0.83 14.50 -32.87
N LEU A 14 -0.48 14.26 -32.73
CA LEU A 14 -1.13 14.15 -31.41
C LEU A 14 -0.76 12.84 -30.69
N MET A 15 -0.44 11.76 -31.41
CA MET A 15 0.08 10.52 -30.81
C MET A 15 1.54 10.62 -30.35
N LEU A 16 2.31 11.57 -30.89
CA LEU A 16 3.70 11.84 -30.49
C LEU A 16 3.83 12.65 -29.18
N PHE A 17 2.71 13.20 -28.67
CA PHE A 17 2.63 13.86 -27.37
C PHE A 17 2.07 12.97 -26.25
N MET A 18 2.00 11.65 -26.47
CA MET A 18 1.96 10.70 -25.35
C MET A 18 3.35 10.68 -24.70
N SER A 19 3.64 11.73 -23.94
CA SER A 19 4.76 11.77 -23.01
C SER A 19 4.70 10.49 -22.20
N ALA A 20 5.73 9.65 -22.34
CA ALA A 20 5.92 8.54 -21.44
C ALA A 20 5.98 9.13 -20.03
N ILE A 21 4.89 8.98 -19.26
CA ILE A 21 4.86 9.35 -17.86
C ILE A 21 5.91 8.45 -17.21
N THR A 22 7.09 9.01 -16.96
CA THR A 22 8.13 8.31 -16.23
C THR A 22 7.60 8.11 -14.83
N ALA A 23 7.33 6.85 -14.47
CA ALA A 23 6.94 6.53 -13.11
C ALA A 23 8.00 7.08 -12.15
N GLN A 24 7.56 7.90 -11.20
CA GLN A 24 8.42 8.41 -10.14
C GLN A 24 8.48 7.39 -9.00
N PRO A 25 9.55 7.36 -8.20
CA PRO A 25 9.58 6.55 -6.99
C PRO A 25 8.37 6.87 -6.12
N LEU A 26 7.75 5.84 -5.56
CA LEU A 26 6.57 5.99 -4.72
C LEU A 26 7.02 6.03 -3.24
N PRO A 27 7.10 7.23 -2.61
CA PRO A 27 7.40 7.31 -1.20
C PRO A 27 6.19 6.81 -0.39
N VAL A 28 6.48 6.15 0.72
CA VAL A 28 5.44 5.63 1.62
C VAL A 28 5.78 5.92 3.07
N PHE A 29 4.75 6.15 3.87
CA PHE A 29 4.80 6.12 5.32
C PHE A 29 4.73 4.67 5.80
N VAL A 30 5.54 4.33 6.80
CA VAL A 30 5.65 2.98 7.35
C VAL A 30 5.40 3.05 8.85
N GLU A 31 4.45 2.24 9.31
CA GLU A 31 4.18 2.04 10.74
C GLU A 31 4.33 0.56 11.06
N ALA A 32 5.38 0.24 11.82
CA ALA A 32 5.68 -1.09 12.31
C ALA A 32 6.02 -1.01 13.80
N ARG A 33 7.18 -1.55 14.23
CA ARG A 33 7.68 -1.30 15.58
C ARG A 33 8.02 0.17 15.79
N GLU A 34 8.66 0.76 14.79
CA GLU A 34 8.89 2.19 14.73
C GLU A 34 8.09 2.83 13.60
N ILE A 35 7.94 4.14 13.69
CA ILE A 35 7.44 4.96 12.59
C ILE A 35 8.62 5.29 11.69
N GLY A 36 8.43 5.15 10.39
CA GLY A 36 9.43 5.49 9.39
C GLY A 36 8.80 5.70 8.03
N GLN A 37 9.62 5.51 7.01
CA GLN A 37 9.31 5.80 5.63
C GLN A 37 9.91 4.70 4.74
N GLY A 38 9.62 4.72 3.46
CA GLY A 38 10.33 3.90 2.49
C GLY A 38 9.97 4.22 1.07
N ILE A 39 10.52 3.43 0.16
CA ILE A 39 10.33 3.57 -1.28
C ILE A 39 9.74 2.27 -1.82
N ALA A 40 8.59 2.37 -2.49
CA ALA A 40 7.94 1.24 -3.12
C ALA A 40 8.39 1.06 -4.58
N PHE A 41 8.64 -0.20 -4.94
CA PHE A 41 9.12 -0.65 -6.24
C PHE A 41 8.22 -1.75 -6.79
N ASN A 42 7.92 -1.66 -8.08
CA ASN A 42 7.30 -2.73 -8.84
C ASN A 42 8.33 -3.76 -9.29
N ARG A 43 7.99 -5.05 -9.14
CA ARG A 43 8.68 -6.16 -9.78
C ARG A 43 7.64 -7.17 -10.26
N MET A 44 7.53 -7.32 -11.58
CA MET A 44 6.65 -8.29 -12.24
C MET A 44 5.18 -8.22 -11.79
N GLY A 45 4.66 -7.00 -11.60
CA GLY A 45 3.27 -6.78 -11.20
C GLY A 45 3.02 -6.94 -9.69
N ALA A 46 4.04 -7.23 -8.89
CA ALA A 46 3.97 -7.16 -7.43
C ALA A 46 4.69 -5.92 -6.91
N CYS A 47 4.20 -5.40 -5.78
CA CYS A 47 4.78 -4.24 -5.12
C CYS A 47 5.66 -4.65 -3.94
N TYR A 48 6.81 -4.01 -3.82
CA TYR A 48 7.79 -4.26 -2.76
C TYR A 48 8.25 -2.95 -2.15
N LEU A 49 8.39 -2.92 -0.83
CA LEU A 49 8.91 -1.79 -0.07
C LEU A 49 10.37 -2.02 0.25
N VAL A 50 11.22 -1.02 0.03
CA VAL A 50 12.54 -0.92 0.68
C VAL A 50 12.46 0.17 1.74
N THR A 51 12.89 -0.16 2.96
CA THR A 51 12.88 0.71 4.14
C THR A 51 14.06 0.34 5.05
N PRO A 52 14.52 1.22 5.96
CA PRO A 52 15.54 0.82 6.92
C PRO A 52 15.10 -0.35 7.80
N ALA A 53 16.02 -1.27 8.13
CA ALA A 53 15.67 -2.47 8.87
C ALA A 53 15.24 -2.16 10.31
N HIS A 54 15.86 -1.16 10.95
CA HIS A 54 15.44 -0.71 12.29
C HIS A 54 13.98 -0.22 12.37
N VAL A 55 13.41 0.30 11.27
CA VAL A 55 11.98 0.71 11.24
C VAL A 55 11.07 -0.51 11.46
N ILE A 56 11.52 -1.67 10.98
CA ILE A 56 10.79 -2.92 10.97
C ILE A 56 11.18 -3.85 12.12
N ASP A 57 12.38 -3.71 12.67
CA ASP A 57 13.01 -4.66 13.59
C ASP A 57 12.07 -5.19 14.68
N GLY A 58 12.09 -6.50 14.93
CA GLY A 58 11.16 -7.18 15.83
C GLY A 58 9.69 -7.24 15.39
N SER A 59 9.33 -6.71 14.22
CA SER A 59 8.03 -6.90 13.57
C SER A 59 8.17 -7.67 12.25
N PHE A 60 7.21 -8.54 11.95
CA PHE A 60 7.08 -9.21 10.66
C PHE A 60 6.04 -8.52 9.73
N PHE A 61 5.48 -7.41 10.20
CA PHE A 61 4.35 -6.71 9.61
C PHE A 61 4.53 -5.19 9.68
N ALA A 62 4.09 -4.49 8.64
CA ALA A 62 3.98 -3.05 8.63
C ALA A 62 2.64 -2.59 8.02
N THR A 63 2.06 -1.53 8.58
CA THR A 63 1.07 -0.73 7.86
C THR A 63 1.80 0.25 6.95
N VAL A 64 1.35 0.35 5.70
CA VAL A 64 1.95 1.21 4.68
C VAL A 64 0.91 2.18 4.13
N ILE A 65 1.27 3.45 3.98
CA ILE A 65 0.41 4.49 3.39
C ILE A 65 1.20 5.21 2.30
N ALA A 66 0.69 5.23 1.07
CA ALA A 66 1.42 5.90 -0.02
C ALA A 66 1.21 7.42 -0.02
N GLY A 67 2.26 8.14 -0.42
CA GLY A 67 2.24 9.57 -0.65
C GLY A 67 1.47 9.98 -1.91
N LEU A 68 0.17 9.71 -1.96
CA LEU A 68 -0.73 9.99 -3.08
C LEU A 68 -2.01 10.67 -2.56
N PRO A 69 -2.76 11.43 -3.39
CA PRO A 69 -3.94 12.18 -2.95
C PRO A 69 -5.02 11.34 -2.25
N ALA A 70 -5.19 10.07 -2.63
CA ALA A 70 -6.15 9.16 -2.02
C ALA A 70 -5.60 8.40 -0.80
N ALA A 71 -4.35 8.66 -0.41
CA ALA A 71 -3.62 8.00 0.67
C ALA A 71 -3.85 6.48 0.71
N PRO A 72 -3.65 5.75 -0.40
CA PRO A 72 -3.97 4.35 -0.45
C PRO A 72 -3.17 3.60 0.62
N LYS A 73 -3.83 2.66 1.28
CA LYS A 73 -3.29 1.91 2.42
C LYS A 73 -2.97 0.49 2.00
N GLY A 74 -1.99 -0.10 2.66
CA GLY A 74 -1.53 -1.43 2.39
C GLY A 74 -0.88 -2.09 3.59
N ASP A 75 -0.66 -3.38 3.46
CA ASP A 75 0.05 -4.21 4.43
C ASP A 75 1.40 -4.61 3.82
N GLY A 76 2.46 -4.50 4.61
CA GLY A 76 3.81 -4.96 4.29
C GLY A 76 4.16 -6.23 5.07
N ASP A 77 4.49 -7.30 4.35
CA ASP A 77 5.02 -8.55 4.93
C ASP A 77 6.53 -8.61 4.73
N VAL A 78 7.30 -8.77 5.80
CA VAL A 78 8.77 -8.84 5.73
C VAL A 78 9.21 -10.08 4.97
N LEU A 79 10.06 -9.88 3.95
CA LEU A 79 10.63 -10.97 3.17
C LEU A 79 12.05 -11.29 3.61
N MET A 80 12.88 -10.25 3.72
CA MET A 80 14.29 -10.38 4.04
C MET A 80 14.91 -9.03 4.40
N THR A 81 16.05 -9.11 5.06
CA THR A 81 16.92 -7.97 5.39
C THR A 81 18.22 -8.08 4.60
N PHE A 82 18.79 -6.94 4.25
CA PHE A 82 20.04 -6.79 3.52
C PHE A 82 21.05 -6.01 4.36
N GLY A 83 22.29 -5.91 3.86
CA GLY A 83 23.29 -5.01 4.41
C GLY A 83 22.85 -3.55 4.38
N TYR A 84 23.61 -2.69 5.06
CA TYR A 84 23.31 -1.25 5.21
C TYR A 84 21.98 -0.95 5.90
N ASP A 85 21.52 -1.84 6.79
CA ASP A 85 20.28 -1.64 7.54
C ASP A 85 19.09 -1.45 6.59
N LEU A 86 18.94 -2.32 5.57
CA LEU A 86 17.82 -2.28 4.63
C LEU A 86 16.94 -3.52 4.80
N SER A 87 15.62 -3.34 4.78
CA SER A 87 14.66 -4.43 4.74
C SER A 87 13.75 -4.33 3.52
N LEU A 88 13.33 -5.49 3.03
CA LEU A 88 12.43 -5.65 1.90
C LEU A 88 11.13 -6.31 2.35
N LEU A 89 10.01 -5.65 2.06
CA LEU A 89 8.67 -6.15 2.36
C LEU A 89 7.88 -6.31 1.07
N ARG A 90 6.96 -7.28 1.03
CA ARG A 90 5.93 -7.35 -0.01
C ARG A 90 4.73 -6.52 0.41
N ILE A 91 4.28 -5.61 -0.45
CA ILE A 91 3.10 -4.78 -0.19
C ILE A 91 1.85 -5.40 -0.85
N THR A 92 0.74 -5.39 -0.11
CA THR A 92 -0.61 -5.69 -0.60
C THR A 92 -1.57 -4.54 -0.29
N GLY A 93 -2.80 -4.60 -0.83
CA GLY A 93 -3.79 -3.55 -0.64
C GLY A 93 -3.69 -2.41 -1.66
N GLY A 94 -4.29 -1.27 -1.33
CA GLY A 94 -4.41 -0.13 -2.24
C GLY A 94 -3.06 0.39 -2.74
N VAL A 95 -2.02 0.39 -1.89
CA VAL A 95 -0.66 0.82 -2.29
C VAL A 95 -0.13 -0.02 -3.45
N ALA A 96 -0.41 -1.32 -3.47
CA ALA A 96 0.08 -2.21 -4.52
C ALA A 96 -0.50 -1.88 -5.90
N ASN A 97 -1.72 -1.31 -5.96
CA ASN A 97 -2.39 -0.94 -7.20
C ASN A 97 -1.77 0.30 -7.88
N ASP A 98 -1.14 1.17 -7.09
CA ASP A 98 -0.49 2.41 -7.56
C ASP A 98 1.04 2.27 -7.71
N CYS A 99 1.57 1.09 -7.41
CA CYS A 99 2.99 0.78 -7.36
C CYS A 99 3.56 0.47 -8.75
N ASN A 100 3.81 1.52 -9.54
CA ASN A 100 4.25 1.42 -10.93
C ASN A 100 5.74 1.72 -11.13
N PHE A 101 6.45 2.14 -10.07
CA PHE A 101 7.87 2.48 -10.17
C PHE A 101 8.75 1.25 -10.33
N THR A 102 9.28 1.01 -11.53
CA THR A 102 10.18 -0.13 -11.76
C THR A 102 11.57 0.15 -11.18
N PHE A 103 12.14 -0.85 -10.53
CA PHE A 103 13.54 -0.83 -10.09
C PHE A 103 14.50 -0.53 -11.26
N ARG A 104 15.38 0.47 -11.09
CA ARG A 104 16.41 0.86 -12.06
C ARG A 104 17.71 1.15 -11.34
N SER A 105 18.84 0.78 -11.94
CA SER A 105 20.16 1.15 -11.43
C SER A 105 20.39 2.65 -11.54
N ALA A 106 21.09 3.22 -10.54
CA ALA A 106 21.38 4.64 -10.39
C ALA A 106 22.47 5.17 -11.36
N GLY A 107 22.25 5.07 -12.67
CA GLY A 107 23.20 5.61 -13.66
C GLY A 107 23.39 7.12 -13.49
N GLY A 108 24.65 7.59 -13.43
CA GLY A 108 25.00 9.01 -13.43
C GLY A 108 24.87 9.74 -12.07
N LEU A 109 24.72 9.02 -10.95
CA LEU A 109 24.53 9.65 -9.63
C LEU A 109 25.69 10.59 -9.24
N ASP A 110 26.94 10.21 -9.50
CA ASP A 110 28.11 11.07 -9.17
C ASP A 110 28.05 12.42 -9.87
N SER A 111 27.70 12.43 -11.16
CA SER A 111 27.55 13.68 -11.92
C SER A 111 26.43 14.56 -11.37
N MET A 112 25.33 13.95 -10.91
CA MET A 112 24.23 14.67 -10.29
C MET A 112 24.63 15.25 -8.94
N LEU A 113 25.32 14.48 -8.10
CA LEU A 113 25.80 14.95 -6.79
C LEU A 113 26.81 16.09 -6.94
N ALA A 114 27.72 16.01 -7.91
CA ALA A 114 28.70 17.07 -8.17
C ALA A 114 28.07 18.42 -8.58
N SER A 115 26.88 18.40 -9.19
CA SER A 115 26.15 19.62 -9.61
C SER A 115 25.02 20.04 -8.67
N THR A 116 24.78 19.31 -7.58
CA THR A 116 23.64 19.54 -6.67
C THR A 116 24.15 20.09 -5.34
N SER A 117 23.76 21.31 -4.98
CA SER A 117 24.01 21.88 -3.66
C SER A 117 22.79 21.78 -2.73
N ILE A 118 21.58 21.78 -3.30
CA ILE A 118 20.31 21.68 -2.58
C ILE A 118 19.53 20.48 -3.11
N ALA A 119 19.17 19.59 -2.20
CA ALA A 119 18.30 18.45 -2.44
C ALA A 119 16.97 18.61 -1.67
N HIS A 120 16.02 17.71 -1.91
CA HIS A 120 14.76 17.70 -1.18
C HIS A 120 14.53 16.34 -0.54
N LEU A 121 14.11 16.35 0.72
CA LEU A 121 13.68 15.16 1.43
C LEU A 121 12.16 15.02 1.29
N LEU A 122 11.72 13.89 0.75
CA LEU A 122 10.30 13.54 0.66
C LEU A 122 9.90 12.69 1.85
N THR A 123 8.97 13.20 2.65
CA THR A 123 8.36 12.52 3.80
C THR A 123 6.88 12.33 3.54
N VAL A 124 6.33 11.17 3.89
CA VAL A 124 4.88 10.92 3.84
C VAL A 124 4.34 10.96 5.26
N ARG A 125 3.26 11.71 5.46
CA ARG A 125 2.56 11.77 6.75
C ARG A 125 1.54 10.64 6.86
N SER A 126 1.03 10.41 8.07
CA SER A 126 0.03 9.35 8.33
C SER A 126 -1.34 9.57 7.65
N ASP A 127 -1.56 10.74 7.03
CA ASP A 127 -2.72 11.06 6.20
C ASP A 127 -2.44 10.91 4.69
N GLY A 128 -1.23 10.49 4.30
CA GLY A 128 -0.77 10.36 2.92
C GLY A 128 -0.28 11.65 2.27
N SER A 129 -0.31 12.79 2.96
CA SER A 129 0.27 14.03 2.44
C SER A 129 1.79 13.93 2.36
N VAL A 130 2.36 14.49 1.29
CA VAL A 130 3.81 14.47 1.05
C VAL A 130 4.40 15.81 1.48
N GLY A 131 5.30 15.78 2.47
CA GLY A 131 6.19 16.88 2.80
C GLY A 131 7.41 16.87 1.88
N ARG A 132 7.88 18.06 1.51
CA ARG A 132 9.08 18.26 0.68
C ARG A 132 9.95 19.33 1.33
N GLN A 133 10.97 18.89 2.04
CA GLN A 133 11.86 19.77 2.81
C GLN A 133 13.17 19.99 2.04
N PRO A 134 13.60 21.24 1.76
CA PRO A 134 14.88 21.49 1.14
C PRO A 134 16.02 21.24 2.14
N LEU A 135 17.10 20.62 1.68
CA LEU A 135 18.28 20.32 2.48
C LEU A 135 19.55 20.69 1.72
N GLY A 136 20.54 21.23 2.41
CA GLY A 136 21.88 21.42 1.87
C GLY A 136 22.66 20.11 1.88
N ILE A 137 23.41 19.84 0.81
CA ILE A 137 24.38 18.73 0.79
C ILE A 137 25.68 19.23 1.43
N ALA A 138 26.02 18.66 2.58
CA ALA A 138 27.20 19.03 3.36
C ALA A 138 28.45 18.24 2.94
N ASP A 139 28.28 16.94 2.65
CA ASP A 139 29.36 16.07 2.18
C ASP A 139 28.81 14.90 1.34
N THR A 140 29.62 14.42 0.40
CA THR A 140 29.28 13.28 -0.47
C THR A 140 30.38 12.23 -0.40
N GLY A 141 30.14 11.19 0.40
CA GLY A 141 31.00 10.02 0.47
C GLY A 141 30.70 8.97 -0.61
N MET A 142 31.43 7.85 -0.56
CA MET A 142 31.23 6.71 -1.49
C MET A 142 29.99 5.87 -1.18
N ILE A 143 29.50 5.93 0.07
CA ILE A 143 28.34 5.14 0.56
C ILE A 143 27.21 6.06 1.00
N TYR A 144 27.55 7.16 1.69
CA TYR A 144 26.58 8.06 2.28
C TYR A 144 26.70 9.48 1.72
N ILE A 145 25.57 10.17 1.70
CA ILE A 145 25.46 11.63 1.53
C ILE A 145 25.12 12.18 2.92
N TYR A 146 25.78 13.26 3.32
CA TYR A 146 25.48 13.98 4.55
C TYR A 146 24.73 15.26 4.19
N VAL A 147 23.57 15.45 4.82
CA VAL A 147 22.67 16.56 4.53
C VAL A 147 22.35 17.34 5.81
N GLN A 148 22.05 18.61 5.65
CA GLN A 148 21.67 19.49 6.75
C GLN A 148 20.45 20.34 6.39
N PRO A 149 19.59 20.68 7.36
CA PRO A 149 18.52 21.66 7.16
C PRO A 149 19.07 22.99 6.63
N MET A 150 18.28 23.70 5.83
CA MET A 150 18.62 25.07 5.44
C MET A 150 18.49 25.99 6.66
N PRO A 151 19.20 27.13 6.71
CA PRO A 151 19.06 28.08 7.81
C PRO A 151 17.61 28.53 7.99
N GLY A 152 17.06 28.31 9.19
CA GLY A 152 15.68 28.67 9.53
C GLY A 152 14.62 27.57 9.28
N ASP A 153 15.00 26.45 8.66
CA ASP A 153 14.11 25.29 8.50
C ASP A 153 14.08 24.41 9.75
N GLU A 154 13.03 23.62 9.89
CA GLU A 154 12.90 22.63 10.96
C GLU A 154 14.00 21.57 10.88
N PRO A 155 14.54 21.10 12.02
CA PRO A 155 15.51 20.02 12.03
C PRO A 155 14.89 18.73 11.52
N LEU A 156 15.75 17.82 11.02
CA LEU A 156 15.33 16.46 10.75
C LEU A 156 14.97 15.76 12.06
N MET A 157 13.96 14.89 12.03
CA MET A 157 13.41 14.26 13.24
C MET A 157 13.35 12.74 13.11
N LYS A 158 13.27 12.06 14.27
CA LYS A 158 12.91 10.63 14.32
C LYS A 158 11.58 10.41 13.59
N GLY A 159 11.44 9.27 12.92
CA GLY A 159 10.30 8.98 12.05
C GLY A 159 10.49 9.35 10.59
N MET A 160 11.57 10.09 10.25
CA MET A 160 11.93 10.38 8.85
C MET A 160 12.86 9.32 8.23
N SER A 161 13.37 8.36 9.00
CA SER A 161 14.18 7.24 8.47
C SER A 161 13.42 6.52 7.35
N GLY A 162 14.07 6.33 6.22
CA GLY A 162 13.53 5.77 4.98
C GLY A 162 13.05 6.82 3.96
N SER A 163 13.05 8.11 4.32
CA SER A 163 12.63 9.18 3.43
C SER A 163 13.52 9.25 2.20
N MET A 164 12.94 9.56 1.05
CA MET A 164 13.70 9.68 -0.19
C MET A 164 14.34 11.07 -0.29
N LEU A 165 15.65 11.11 -0.46
CA LEU A 165 16.35 12.33 -0.88
C LEU A 165 16.32 12.39 -2.41
N GLU A 166 15.91 13.52 -2.98
CA GLU A 166 15.85 13.73 -4.43
C GLU A 166 16.43 15.07 -4.89
N ALA A 167 16.82 15.13 -6.15
CA ALA A 167 17.07 16.38 -6.87
C ALA A 167 16.39 16.30 -8.25
N SER A 168 15.60 17.32 -8.57
CA SER A 168 14.86 17.41 -9.84
C SER A 168 14.05 16.15 -10.18
N GLY A 169 13.38 15.57 -9.18
CA GLY A 169 12.55 14.36 -9.33
C GLY A 169 13.35 13.06 -9.50
N LYS A 170 14.68 13.10 -9.33
CA LYS A 170 15.54 11.91 -9.39
C LYS A 170 16.03 11.54 -7.99
N PRO A 171 15.97 10.25 -7.61
CA PRO A 171 16.44 9.80 -6.31
C PRO A 171 17.96 9.94 -6.18
N LEU A 172 18.40 10.57 -5.09
CA LEU A 172 19.79 10.65 -4.66
C LEU A 172 20.11 9.60 -3.58
N GLY A 173 19.14 9.25 -2.75
CA GLY A 173 19.32 8.27 -1.69
C GLY A 173 18.13 8.13 -0.76
N MET A 174 18.35 7.40 0.34
CA MET A 174 17.38 7.16 1.41
C MET A 174 17.97 7.63 2.74
N LEU A 175 17.24 8.47 3.49
CA LEU A 175 17.67 8.88 4.82
C LEU A 175 17.71 7.67 5.75
N MET A 176 18.86 7.37 6.34
CA MET A 176 19.04 6.21 7.21
C MET A 176 18.94 6.58 8.68
N SER A 177 19.52 7.73 9.05
CA SER A 177 19.53 8.19 10.43
C SER A 177 19.65 9.71 10.48
N VAL A 178 19.24 10.26 11.62
CA VAL A 178 19.38 11.66 11.96
C VAL A 178 20.21 11.76 13.23
N ASP A 179 21.20 12.65 13.22
CA ASP A 179 21.94 13.04 14.41
C ASP A 179 21.04 13.91 15.31
N PRO A 180 20.76 13.51 16.55
CA PRO A 180 19.77 14.19 17.39
C PRO A 180 20.25 15.55 17.93
N GLU A 181 21.55 15.84 17.91
CA GLU A 181 22.10 17.09 18.45
C GLU A 181 22.18 18.17 17.36
N SER A 182 22.64 17.80 16.18
CA SER A 182 22.83 18.71 15.04
C SER A 182 21.63 18.77 14.09
N GLY A 183 20.75 17.77 14.11
CA GLY A 183 19.68 17.61 13.12
C GLY A 183 20.19 17.22 11.72
N HIS A 184 21.46 16.83 11.60
CA HIS A 184 22.06 16.41 10.34
C HIS A 184 21.61 15.00 9.94
N GLY A 185 21.40 14.79 8.66
CA GLY A 185 20.94 13.52 8.10
C GLY A 185 22.08 12.73 7.46
N LYS A 186 22.09 11.41 7.70
CA LYS A 186 22.94 10.46 6.98
C LYS A 186 22.09 9.67 6.00
N VAL A 187 22.36 9.85 4.71
CA VAL A 187 21.55 9.31 3.61
C VAL A 187 22.35 8.22 2.89
N LEU A 188 21.82 7.00 2.77
CA LEU A 188 22.41 5.95 1.92
C LEU A 188 22.22 6.33 0.46
N ARG A 189 23.30 6.37 -0.30
CA ARG A 189 23.26 6.71 -1.72
C ARG A 189 22.38 5.73 -2.51
N TYR A 190 21.69 6.26 -3.53
CA TYR A 190 20.76 5.47 -4.33
C TYR A 190 21.46 4.37 -5.15
N ASP A 191 22.70 4.58 -5.58
CA ASP A 191 23.52 3.54 -6.22
C ASP A 191 23.79 2.37 -5.27
N ARG A 192 24.18 2.63 -4.02
CA ARG A 192 24.39 1.59 -3.00
C ARG A 192 23.11 0.91 -2.57
N LEU A 193 22.02 1.66 -2.41
CA LEU A 193 20.70 1.09 -2.15
C LEU A 193 20.32 0.11 -3.26
N THR A 194 20.39 0.56 -4.51
CA THR A 194 19.97 -0.26 -5.66
C THR A 194 20.91 -1.45 -5.88
N GLU A 195 22.22 -1.28 -5.75
CA GLU A 195 23.19 -2.37 -5.79
C GLU A 195 22.88 -3.45 -4.74
N THR A 196 22.56 -3.03 -3.51
CA THR A 196 22.30 -3.93 -2.38
C THR A 196 21.05 -4.78 -2.59
N VAL A 197 19.96 -4.19 -3.07
CA VAL A 197 18.68 -4.91 -3.29
C VAL A 197 18.60 -5.54 -4.69
N ALA A 198 19.54 -5.26 -5.59
CA ALA A 198 19.56 -5.76 -6.96
C ALA A 198 19.42 -7.28 -7.10
N PRO A 199 20.00 -8.14 -6.23
CA PRO A 199 19.84 -9.59 -6.35
C PRO A 199 18.36 -10.03 -6.34
N PHE A 200 17.52 -9.36 -5.54
CA PHE A 200 16.09 -9.62 -5.52
C PHE A 200 15.41 -9.13 -6.82
N PHE A 201 15.72 -7.89 -7.24
CA PHE A 201 15.02 -7.25 -8.36
C PHE A 201 15.47 -7.72 -9.76
N ARG A 202 16.72 -8.20 -9.91
CA ARG A 202 17.29 -8.65 -11.19
C ARG A 202 17.09 -10.13 -11.48
N GLY A 203 16.78 -10.95 -10.47
CA GLY A 203 16.54 -12.38 -10.66
C GLY A 203 15.30 -12.64 -11.53
N LYS A 204 15.36 -13.65 -12.40
CA LYS A 204 14.16 -14.26 -12.99
C LYS A 204 13.34 -14.86 -11.83
N ALA A 205 12.03 -14.59 -11.77
CA ALA A 205 11.20 -15.08 -10.67
C ALA A 205 11.29 -16.61 -10.54
N ALA A 206 11.65 -17.09 -9.35
CA ALA A 206 11.01 -18.30 -8.85
C ALA A 206 9.54 -17.94 -8.60
N ALA A 207 8.62 -18.86 -8.92
CA ALA A 207 7.20 -18.69 -8.63
C ALA A 207 7.03 -18.21 -7.17
N PRO A 208 6.04 -17.35 -6.87
CA PRO A 208 5.75 -16.99 -5.49
C PRO A 208 5.63 -18.28 -4.67
N PRO A 209 6.23 -18.35 -3.46
CA PRO A 209 6.04 -19.52 -2.62
C PRO A 209 4.54 -19.74 -2.47
N SER A 210 4.07 -20.88 -2.95
CA SER A 210 2.73 -21.36 -2.67
C SER A 210 2.61 -21.46 -1.16
N VAL A 211 1.64 -20.73 -0.59
CA VAL A 211 1.21 -20.94 0.79
C VAL A 211 0.87 -22.44 0.91
N ASP A 212 1.62 -23.14 1.75
CA ASP A 212 1.53 -24.58 1.95
C ASP A 212 0.13 -24.92 2.51
N ASN A 213 -0.80 -25.30 1.63
CA ASN A 213 -2.09 -25.88 2.03
C ASN A 213 -1.86 -27.33 2.45
N ARG A 214 -1.32 -27.55 3.65
CA ARG A 214 -1.48 -28.86 4.30
C ARG A 214 -2.90 -28.95 4.84
N VAL A 215 -3.76 -29.49 3.99
CA VAL A 215 -5.13 -29.90 4.30
C VAL A 215 -5.07 -31.00 5.36
N VAL A 216 -5.49 -30.68 6.58
CA VAL A 216 -6.03 -31.68 7.50
C VAL A 216 -7.45 -31.95 7.01
N ALA A 217 -7.67 -33.15 6.49
CA ALA A 217 -8.96 -33.59 6.01
C ALA A 217 -9.94 -33.74 7.19
N GLY A 218 -11.08 -33.05 7.11
CA GLY A 218 -12.27 -33.38 7.89
C GLY A 218 -12.93 -32.23 8.65
N ALA A 219 -13.62 -31.32 7.95
CA ALA A 219 -14.86 -30.66 8.40
C ALA A 219 -15.43 -29.79 7.25
N SER A 220 -16.76 -29.65 7.23
CA SER A 220 -17.62 -29.14 6.16
C SER A 220 -17.16 -27.91 5.36
N ALA A 221 -17.47 -27.96 4.06
CA ALA A 221 -17.21 -26.94 3.05
C ALA A 221 -17.87 -25.59 3.36
N VAL A 222 -17.10 -24.67 3.95
CA VAL A 222 -17.23 -23.24 3.69
C VAL A 222 -16.23 -22.93 2.56
N THR A 223 -16.75 -22.56 1.41
CA THR A 223 -15.98 -22.21 0.21
C THR A 223 -14.93 -21.14 0.54
N LYS A 224 -13.63 -21.49 0.48
CA LYS A 224 -12.58 -20.52 0.09
C LYS A 224 -13.17 -19.66 -1.01
N ALA A 225 -13.13 -18.34 -0.89
CA ALA A 225 -13.91 -17.38 -1.67
C ALA A 225 -13.65 -17.39 -3.20
N ASN A 226 -13.77 -18.52 -3.89
CA ASN A 226 -13.62 -18.75 -5.33
C ASN A 226 -12.47 -17.97 -6.02
N GLY A 227 -11.37 -17.67 -5.31
CA GLY A 227 -10.24 -16.88 -5.82
C GLY A 227 -10.36 -15.36 -5.69
N ALA A 228 -11.39 -14.85 -5.02
CA ALA A 228 -11.53 -13.44 -4.65
C ALA A 228 -10.48 -13.02 -3.61
N ALA A 229 -10.14 -11.74 -3.60
CA ALA A 229 -9.16 -11.17 -2.69
C ALA A 229 -9.56 -9.76 -2.26
N VAL A 230 -9.26 -9.40 -1.01
CA VAL A 230 -9.35 -8.01 -0.56
C VAL A 230 -8.21 -7.22 -1.17
N THR A 231 -8.53 -6.23 -2.00
CA THR A 231 -7.54 -5.47 -2.79
C THR A 231 -7.38 -4.02 -2.33
N ARG A 232 -8.33 -3.49 -1.56
CA ARG A 232 -8.23 -2.12 -1.01
C ARG A 232 -9.03 -1.99 0.28
N TRP A 233 -8.52 -1.17 1.19
CA TRP A 233 -9.22 -0.76 2.41
C TRP A 233 -8.87 0.68 2.78
N THR A 234 -9.76 1.36 3.51
CA THR A 234 -9.55 2.76 3.92
C THR A 234 -9.11 2.93 5.37
N SER A 235 -9.06 1.87 6.18
CA SER A 235 -8.62 1.95 7.59
C SER A 235 -7.53 0.91 7.89
N PRO A 236 -6.41 1.32 8.50
CA PRO A 236 -5.31 0.41 8.78
C PRO A 236 -5.72 -0.60 9.87
N PRO A 237 -5.16 -1.83 9.86
CA PRO A 237 -5.48 -2.81 10.89
C PRO A 237 -4.98 -2.36 12.27
N LEU A 238 -5.52 -2.97 13.34
CA LEU A 238 -5.00 -2.79 14.70
C LEU A 238 -3.63 -3.46 14.91
N GLY A 239 -3.30 -4.47 14.09
CA GLY A 239 -2.05 -5.20 14.17
C GLY A 239 -1.96 -6.32 13.14
N ALA A 240 -0.87 -7.08 13.19
CA ALA A 240 -0.57 -8.15 12.23
C ALA A 240 -1.63 -9.27 12.21
N ASP A 241 -2.32 -9.49 13.33
CA ASP A 241 -3.35 -10.51 13.48
C ASP A 241 -4.73 -10.06 13.00
N PHE A 242 -4.91 -8.77 12.72
CA PHE A 242 -6.23 -8.15 12.45
C PHE A 242 -6.41 -7.67 11.00
N ARG A 243 -5.73 -8.33 10.05
CA ARG A 243 -5.55 -7.84 8.68
C ARG A 243 -6.79 -8.00 7.81
N ALA A 244 -6.91 -7.17 6.78
CA ALA A 244 -8.05 -7.19 5.87
C ALA A 244 -8.19 -8.53 5.12
N LYS A 245 -7.08 -9.25 4.89
CA LYS A 245 -7.09 -10.58 4.27
C LYS A 245 -7.90 -11.63 5.05
N ASN A 246 -8.03 -11.44 6.37
CA ASN A 246 -8.75 -12.35 7.26
C ASN A 246 -10.23 -12.45 6.87
N LEU A 247 -10.79 -11.38 6.29
CA LEU A 247 -12.18 -11.36 5.82
C LEU A 247 -12.52 -12.44 4.80
N LEU A 248 -11.55 -13.00 4.07
CA LEU A 248 -11.77 -13.97 2.99
C LEU A 248 -10.92 -15.26 3.15
N ASP A 249 -10.29 -15.48 4.30
CA ASP A 249 -9.37 -16.62 4.47
C ASP A 249 -10.08 -17.94 4.85
N GLY A 250 -11.38 -17.86 5.16
CA GLY A 250 -12.20 -19.01 5.56
C GLY A 250 -11.86 -19.58 6.94
N GLN A 251 -11.16 -18.81 7.77
CA GLN A 251 -10.80 -19.18 9.15
C GLN A 251 -11.66 -18.36 10.13
N PRO A 252 -12.67 -18.95 10.79
CA PRO A 252 -13.58 -18.20 11.67
C PRO A 252 -12.90 -17.51 12.86
N GLU A 253 -11.74 -18.03 13.28
CA GLU A 253 -10.93 -17.49 14.37
C GLU A 253 -10.05 -16.31 13.93
N SER A 254 -9.84 -16.14 12.62
CA SER A 254 -9.20 -14.95 12.09
C SER A 254 -10.22 -13.81 12.08
N ILE A 255 -9.80 -12.64 12.55
CA ILE A 255 -10.70 -11.48 12.66
C ILE A 255 -10.03 -10.33 11.95
N TRP A 256 -10.78 -9.56 11.16
CA TRP A 256 -10.33 -8.25 10.73
C TRP A 256 -10.77 -7.21 11.75
N GLN A 257 -9.84 -6.35 12.18
CA GLN A 257 -10.14 -5.17 12.97
C GLN A 257 -9.28 -4.00 12.49
N ALA A 258 -9.92 -2.88 12.21
CA ALA A 258 -9.27 -1.69 11.69
C ALA A 258 -9.51 -0.47 12.58
N ARG A 259 -8.49 0.39 12.69
CA ARG A 259 -8.55 1.65 13.42
C ARG A 259 -9.51 2.62 12.76
N VAL A 260 -10.47 3.12 13.52
CA VAL A 260 -11.47 4.08 13.05
C VAL A 260 -10.98 5.49 13.36
N LYS A 261 -10.34 6.14 12.39
CA LYS A 261 -10.11 7.60 12.45
C LYS A 261 -11.32 8.39 11.96
N LYS A 262 -12.03 7.84 10.98
CA LYS A 262 -13.18 8.45 10.31
C LYS A 262 -13.98 7.38 9.56
N PHE A 263 -15.30 7.52 9.56
CA PHE A 263 -16.19 6.80 8.65
C PHE A 263 -16.45 7.61 7.36
N PRO A 264 -16.73 6.95 6.23
CA PRO A 264 -16.90 5.50 6.08
C PRO A 264 -15.59 4.71 6.07
N VAL A 265 -15.68 3.44 6.47
CA VAL A 265 -14.63 2.42 6.28
C VAL A 265 -15.03 1.52 5.13
N ASP A 266 -14.19 1.48 4.11
CA ASP A 266 -14.44 0.77 2.85
C ASP A 266 -13.53 -0.45 2.78
N ILE A 267 -14.11 -1.59 2.37
CA ILE A 267 -13.41 -2.82 2.00
C ILE A 267 -13.77 -3.14 0.56
N GLU A 268 -12.74 -3.23 -0.29
CA GLU A 268 -12.87 -3.59 -1.67
C GLU A 268 -12.36 -5.01 -1.92
N ILE A 269 -13.19 -5.80 -2.58
CA ILE A 269 -12.92 -7.18 -2.93
C ILE A 269 -12.93 -7.31 -4.45
N GLU A 270 -11.84 -7.82 -5.01
CA GLU A 270 -11.76 -8.21 -6.41
C GLU A 270 -12.09 -9.70 -6.55
N MET A 271 -12.94 -10.03 -7.50
CA MET A 271 -13.27 -11.42 -7.85
C MET A 271 -12.09 -12.07 -8.59
N ALA A 272 -12.06 -13.41 -8.64
CA ALA A 272 -10.99 -14.24 -9.19
C ALA A 272 -10.22 -13.66 -10.38
N ALA A 273 -9.05 -13.05 -10.12
CA ALA A 273 -8.18 -12.43 -11.13
C ALA A 273 -8.93 -11.50 -12.11
N GLY A 274 -9.86 -10.69 -11.58
CA GLY A 274 -10.65 -9.73 -12.34
C GLY A 274 -11.73 -10.35 -13.24
N LYS A 275 -12.01 -11.66 -13.11
CA LYS A 275 -13.11 -12.33 -13.80
C LYS A 275 -14.43 -11.98 -13.12
N SER A 276 -15.49 -11.82 -13.92
CA SER A 276 -16.81 -11.57 -13.38
C SER A 276 -17.38 -12.82 -12.70
N MET A 277 -17.90 -12.65 -11.49
CA MET A 277 -18.66 -13.65 -10.73
C MET A 277 -20.13 -13.21 -10.66
N VAL A 278 -21.07 -14.16 -10.64
CA VAL A 278 -22.47 -13.87 -10.30
C VAL A 278 -22.60 -13.94 -8.79
N LEU A 279 -23.13 -12.87 -8.19
CA LEU A 279 -23.41 -12.75 -6.77
C LEU A 279 -24.91 -12.61 -6.59
N ASN A 280 -25.48 -13.31 -5.61
CA ASN A 280 -26.88 -13.14 -5.20
C ASN A 280 -27.01 -12.83 -3.71
N ALA A 281 -25.95 -13.02 -2.93
CA ALA A 281 -25.90 -12.57 -1.55
C ALA A 281 -24.47 -12.32 -1.07
N VAL A 282 -24.36 -11.56 0.01
CA VAL A 282 -23.15 -11.41 0.81
C VAL A 282 -23.53 -11.70 2.25
N GLU A 283 -22.79 -12.57 2.92
CA GLU A 283 -22.96 -12.82 4.35
C GLU A 283 -21.84 -12.12 5.11
N LEU A 284 -22.22 -11.24 6.04
CA LEU A 284 -21.32 -10.48 6.90
C LEU A 284 -21.28 -11.17 8.27
N VAL A 285 -20.13 -11.73 8.67
CA VAL A 285 -19.99 -12.57 9.86
C VAL A 285 -19.28 -11.80 10.98
N SER A 286 -19.94 -11.62 12.11
CA SER A 286 -19.48 -10.87 13.29
C SER A 286 -19.16 -11.78 14.49
N ALA A 287 -19.41 -13.08 14.41
CA ALA A 287 -19.32 -14.04 15.52
C ALA A 287 -18.01 -13.97 16.33
N GLY A 288 -16.87 -13.78 15.67
CA GLY A 288 -15.55 -13.72 16.31
C GLY A 288 -15.18 -12.35 16.88
N VAL A 289 -16.00 -11.31 16.67
CA VAL A 289 -15.73 -9.98 17.22
C VAL A 289 -16.08 -9.95 18.71
N ILE A 290 -15.05 -10.15 19.55
CA ILE A 290 -15.18 -10.26 21.02
C ILE A 290 -15.84 -9.00 21.61
N GLN A 291 -15.34 -7.82 21.27
CA GLN A 291 -15.91 -6.54 21.71
C GLN A 291 -17.01 -6.11 20.74
N ARG A 292 -18.27 -6.42 21.08
CA ARG A 292 -19.41 -6.30 20.16
C ARG A 292 -19.66 -4.87 19.69
N GLU A 293 -19.24 -3.85 20.43
CA GLU A 293 -19.29 -2.44 20.05
C GLU A 293 -18.48 -2.11 18.79
N ARG A 294 -17.47 -2.94 18.47
CA ARG A 294 -16.64 -2.85 17.25
C ARG A 294 -17.34 -3.43 16.02
N THR A 295 -18.45 -4.13 16.18
CA THR A 295 -19.21 -4.63 15.02
C THR A 295 -19.69 -3.44 14.18
N PRO A 296 -19.53 -3.44 12.85
CA PRO A 296 -20.15 -2.43 12.01
C PRO A 296 -21.64 -2.37 12.29
N ARG A 297 -22.22 -1.18 12.28
CA ARG A 297 -23.66 -0.99 12.48
C ARG A 297 -24.31 -0.78 11.14
N ASP A 298 -24.04 0.33 10.46
CA ASP A 298 -24.67 0.63 9.18
C ASP A 298 -23.74 0.28 8.01
N TYR A 299 -24.27 -0.41 7.00
CA TYR A 299 -23.50 -0.87 5.84
C TYR A 299 -24.17 -0.50 4.50
N GLU A 300 -23.35 -0.43 3.46
CA GLU A 300 -23.75 -0.33 2.05
C GLU A 300 -22.93 -1.32 1.23
N ILE A 301 -23.60 -2.06 0.34
CA ILE A 301 -22.97 -2.99 -0.61
C ILE A 301 -23.12 -2.44 -2.02
N MET A 302 -21.98 -2.28 -2.71
CA MET A 302 -21.91 -1.83 -4.09
C MET A 302 -21.11 -2.81 -4.93
N VAL A 303 -21.37 -2.85 -6.23
CA VAL A 303 -20.61 -3.66 -7.19
C VAL A 303 -20.10 -2.84 -8.36
N SER A 304 -19.08 -3.35 -9.02
CA SER A 304 -18.59 -2.80 -10.28
C SER A 304 -18.13 -3.91 -11.23
N ASN A 305 -18.35 -3.69 -12.53
CA ASN A 305 -17.77 -4.48 -13.62
C ASN A 305 -16.55 -3.78 -14.27
N LYS A 306 -16.13 -2.63 -13.73
CA LYS A 306 -14.97 -1.86 -14.23
C LYS A 306 -13.72 -2.16 -13.40
N VAL A 307 -12.56 -1.95 -14.02
CA VAL A 307 -11.24 -2.06 -13.36
C VAL A 307 -11.06 -0.98 -12.29
N SER A 308 -11.66 0.21 -12.46
CA SER A 308 -11.68 1.29 -11.46
C SER A 308 -13.06 1.98 -11.41
N GLY A 309 -13.50 2.31 -10.19
CA GLY A 309 -14.74 3.06 -9.93
C GLY A 309 -16.00 2.43 -10.53
N GLY A 310 -16.97 3.26 -10.86
CA GLY A 310 -18.24 2.82 -11.47
C GLY A 310 -19.10 1.97 -10.54
N TRP A 311 -19.12 2.34 -9.26
CA TRP A 311 -19.89 1.64 -8.23
C TRP A 311 -21.39 1.81 -8.46
N ILE A 312 -22.09 0.69 -8.42
CA ILE A 312 -23.55 0.62 -8.46
C ILE A 312 -24.01 0.09 -7.09
N PRO A 313 -24.80 0.86 -6.33
CA PRO A 313 -25.34 0.38 -5.05
C PRO A 313 -26.33 -0.74 -5.29
N LEU A 314 -26.23 -1.80 -4.47
CA LEU A 314 -27.18 -2.91 -4.48
C LEU A 314 -28.16 -2.80 -3.32
N THR A 315 -27.64 -2.58 -2.12
CA THR A 315 -28.43 -2.56 -0.89
C THR A 315 -27.65 -1.92 0.25
N SER A 316 -28.37 -1.47 1.26
CA SER A 316 -27.83 -1.00 2.54
C SER A 316 -28.67 -1.56 3.69
N GLY A 317 -28.15 -1.49 4.90
CA GLY A 317 -28.86 -1.98 6.07
C GLY A 317 -28.09 -1.80 7.37
N THR A 318 -28.56 -2.46 8.42
CA THR A 318 -27.95 -2.43 9.74
C THR A 318 -27.62 -3.86 10.20
N LEU A 319 -26.40 -4.08 10.69
CA LEU A 319 -26.00 -5.30 11.40
C LEU A 319 -26.30 -5.10 12.89
N PHE A 320 -26.93 -6.09 13.52
CA PHE A 320 -27.20 -6.05 14.95
C PHE A 320 -26.14 -6.85 15.72
N THR A 321 -25.69 -6.34 16.86
CA THR A 321 -24.68 -6.98 17.71
C THR A 321 -25.09 -8.35 18.25
N LYS A 322 -26.39 -8.63 18.32
CA LYS A 322 -26.94 -9.93 18.76
C LYS A 322 -26.84 -11.02 17.68
N ASP A 323 -26.68 -10.63 16.43
CA ASP A 323 -26.61 -11.57 15.30
C ASP A 323 -25.14 -11.89 15.03
N ASP A 324 -24.81 -13.17 14.93
CA ASP A 324 -23.44 -13.65 14.67
C ASP A 324 -23.08 -13.60 13.17
N ALA A 325 -24.10 -13.56 12.31
CA ALA A 325 -23.97 -13.35 10.88
C ALA A 325 -25.25 -12.72 10.33
N THR A 326 -25.11 -11.91 9.29
CA THR A 326 -26.26 -11.34 8.55
C THR A 326 -26.12 -11.69 7.08
N LEU A 327 -27.09 -12.44 6.54
CA LEU A 327 -27.19 -12.74 5.12
C LEU A 327 -27.90 -11.59 4.40
N VAL A 328 -27.19 -10.93 3.49
CA VAL A 328 -27.69 -9.83 2.69
C VAL A 328 -27.99 -10.33 1.27
N ALA A 329 -29.24 -10.67 1.00
CA ALA A 329 -29.67 -11.17 -0.30
C ALA A 329 -30.08 -10.02 -1.24
N PHE A 330 -29.81 -10.16 -2.53
CA PHE A 330 -30.18 -9.22 -3.58
C PHE A 330 -30.41 -9.94 -4.92
N VAL A 331 -30.99 -9.22 -5.90
CA VAL A 331 -31.17 -9.76 -7.25
C VAL A 331 -29.82 -10.19 -7.82
N PRO A 332 -29.69 -11.38 -8.44
CA PRO A 332 -28.40 -11.84 -8.97
C PRO A 332 -27.74 -10.81 -9.89
N VAL A 333 -26.49 -10.44 -9.58
CA VAL A 333 -25.71 -9.48 -10.35
C VAL A 333 -24.38 -10.10 -10.77
N ARG A 334 -23.94 -9.77 -11.97
CA ARG A 334 -22.59 -10.11 -12.44
C ARG A 334 -21.65 -8.96 -12.10
N ALA A 335 -20.61 -9.22 -11.31
CA ALA A 335 -19.66 -8.22 -10.83
C ALA A 335 -18.21 -8.71 -10.93
N LYS A 336 -17.27 -7.80 -11.18
CA LYS A 336 -15.82 -8.06 -11.05
C LYS A 336 -15.29 -7.64 -9.68
N ARG A 337 -15.96 -6.70 -9.04
CA ARG A 337 -15.57 -6.13 -7.76
C ARG A 337 -16.79 -5.87 -6.88
N LEU A 338 -16.58 -6.01 -5.58
CA LEU A 338 -17.53 -5.72 -4.51
C LEU A 338 -16.90 -4.67 -3.60
N LEU A 339 -17.67 -3.66 -3.22
CA LEU A 339 -17.32 -2.69 -2.20
C LEU A 339 -18.31 -2.86 -1.05
N VAL A 340 -17.79 -3.20 0.12
CA VAL A 340 -18.53 -3.19 1.37
C VAL A 340 -18.11 -1.94 2.13
N ARG A 341 -19.06 -1.05 2.36
CA ARG A 341 -18.85 0.22 3.05
C ARG A 341 -19.56 0.18 4.40
N PHE A 342 -18.85 0.53 5.45
CA PHE A 342 -19.38 0.68 6.80
C PHE A 342 -19.44 2.17 7.15
N HIS A 343 -20.59 2.65 7.61
CA HIS A 343 -20.82 4.06 7.94
C HIS A 343 -20.69 4.37 9.43
N SER A 344 -20.78 3.34 10.27
CA SER A 344 -20.81 3.45 11.73
C SER A 344 -20.50 2.10 12.38
N ASN A 345 -20.30 2.09 13.69
CA ASN A 345 -20.29 0.91 14.54
C ASN A 345 -21.22 1.13 15.75
N TRP A 346 -21.19 0.23 16.74
CA TRP A 346 -22.05 0.28 17.91
C TRP A 346 -21.48 1.09 19.09
N GLY A 347 -20.53 1.99 18.83
CA GLY A 347 -20.07 3.00 19.80
C GLY A 347 -18.61 2.92 20.19
N ASP A 348 -17.83 1.96 19.66
CA ASP A 348 -16.39 1.92 19.87
C ASP A 348 -15.71 3.02 19.04
N THR A 349 -14.93 3.90 19.69
CA THR A 349 -14.28 5.02 19.01
C THR A 349 -12.92 4.67 18.41
N GLU A 350 -12.39 3.48 18.72
CA GLU A 350 -11.04 3.06 18.34
C GLU A 350 -11.06 2.17 17.10
N ALA A 351 -12.05 1.29 16.97
CA ALA A 351 -12.01 0.22 15.98
C ALA A 351 -13.38 -0.23 15.43
N VAL A 352 -13.30 -0.85 14.24
CA VAL A 352 -14.39 -1.60 13.62
C VAL A 352 -13.87 -2.97 13.19
N GLY A 353 -14.67 -4.03 13.29
CA GLY A 353 -14.21 -5.37 12.96
C GLY A 353 -15.30 -6.34 12.51
N LEU A 354 -14.87 -7.34 11.75
CA LEU A 354 -15.70 -8.40 11.20
C LEU A 354 -14.82 -9.66 11.11
N SER A 355 -15.40 -10.84 11.32
CA SER A 355 -14.67 -12.10 11.18
C SER A 355 -14.51 -12.47 9.71
N GLU A 356 -15.61 -12.45 8.95
CA GLU A 356 -15.61 -12.98 7.59
C GLU A 356 -16.63 -12.26 6.70
N ILE A 357 -16.33 -12.20 5.39
CA ILE A 357 -17.27 -11.84 4.33
C ILE A 357 -17.40 -13.04 3.40
N ARG A 358 -18.57 -13.67 3.36
CA ARG A 358 -18.81 -14.81 2.46
C ARG A 358 -19.60 -14.36 1.24
N LEU A 359 -19.03 -14.62 0.07
CA LEU A 359 -19.63 -14.31 -1.22
C LEU A 359 -20.48 -15.50 -1.70
N ARG A 360 -21.74 -15.25 -2.08
CA ARG A 360 -22.68 -16.30 -2.54
C ARG A 360 -23.27 -16.02 -3.91
#